data_AF-A0A2N9FL47-F1
#
_entry.id   AF-A0A2N9FL47-F1
#
_cell.length_a   1.000
_cell.length_b   1.000
_cell.length_c   1.000
_cell.angle_alpha   90.00
_cell.angle_beta   90.00
_cell.angle_gamma   90.00
#
_symmetry.space_group_name_H-M   'P 1'
#
loop_
_entity.id
_entity.type
_entity.pdbx_description
1 polymer ?
#
loop_
_entity_poly.entity_id
_entity_poly.type
_entity_poly.pdbx_seq_one_letter_code
_entity_poly.pdbx_strand_id
1 'polypeptide(L)'
;MYKAASTGDSSFFDNLTASDSTLLQVTTEKNTVLHIAVQFEQYEVAKKIVCLLGCLAMQTNSKGNTPLHVAAKVGNHQMVRFLIDHAEDRDVETGARQLLSMVNLERDTALHIAVQYGNF
;
A
#
# COMPACT_ATOMS: atom_id res chain seq x y z
N MET A 1 8.34 -11.56 -8.56
CA MET A 1 7.70 -10.76 -7.48
C MET A 1 6.47 -9.99 -7.95
N TYR A 2 6.57 -8.95 -8.79
CA TYR A 2 5.39 -8.12 -9.14
C TYR A 2 4.23 -8.89 -9.79
N LYS A 3 4.54 -9.86 -10.67
CA LYS A 3 3.52 -10.76 -11.22
C LYS A 3 2.78 -11.53 -10.12
N ALA A 4 3.51 -12.16 -9.20
CA ALA A 4 2.93 -12.85 -8.04
C ALA A 4 2.07 -11.91 -7.18
N ALA A 5 2.52 -10.65 -6.98
CA ALA A 5 1.75 -9.63 -6.28
C ALA A 5 0.47 -9.21 -7.01
N SER A 6 0.47 -9.16 -8.35
CA SER A 6 -0.72 -8.85 -9.13
C SER A 6 -1.70 -10.02 -9.26
N THR A 7 -1.23 -11.26 -9.22
CA THR A 7 -2.06 -12.46 -9.39
C THR A 7 -2.54 -13.07 -8.08
N GLY A 8 -2.09 -12.55 -6.93
CA GLY A 8 -2.46 -13.08 -5.62
C GLY A 8 -1.72 -14.34 -5.21
N ASP A 9 -0.57 -14.64 -5.84
CA ASP A 9 0.24 -15.80 -5.50
C ASP A 9 0.98 -15.55 -4.18
N SER A 10 0.26 -15.76 -3.08
CA SER A 10 0.75 -15.54 -1.72
C SER A 10 1.79 -16.56 -1.28
N SER A 11 1.86 -17.73 -1.94
CA SER A 11 2.85 -18.77 -1.66
C SER A 11 4.27 -18.33 -2.02
N PHE A 12 4.41 -17.48 -3.04
CA PHE A 12 5.68 -16.86 -3.41
C PHE A 12 6.29 -16.05 -2.25
N PHE A 13 5.43 -15.43 -1.42
CA PHE A 13 5.86 -14.57 -0.31
C PHE A 13 6.10 -15.31 1.00
N ASP A 14 5.67 -16.58 1.13
CA ASP A 14 5.88 -17.37 2.35
C ASP A 14 7.36 -17.71 2.59
N ASN A 15 8.14 -17.78 1.51
CA ASN A 15 9.56 -18.07 1.58
C ASN A 15 10.42 -16.81 1.76
N LEU A 16 9.80 -15.64 1.85
CA LEU A 16 10.49 -14.35 1.88
C LEU A 16 10.67 -13.86 3.32
N THR A 17 11.81 -13.23 3.60
CA THR A 17 12.14 -12.68 4.91
C THR A 17 12.26 -11.16 4.86
N ALA A 18 12.18 -10.50 6.01
CA ALA A 18 12.33 -9.04 6.11
C ALA A 18 13.69 -8.52 5.64
N SER A 19 14.73 -9.38 5.60
CA SER A 19 16.05 -9.04 5.07
C SER A 19 16.14 -9.13 3.54
N ASP A 20 15.08 -9.57 2.87
CA ASP A 20 15.09 -9.69 1.43
C ASP A 20 14.96 -8.32 0.75
N SER A 21 16.10 -7.84 0.24
CA SER A 21 16.20 -6.58 -0.51
C SER A 21 15.29 -6.50 -1.73
N THR A 22 14.76 -7.63 -2.23
CA THR A 22 13.86 -7.64 -3.38
C THR A 22 12.53 -6.93 -3.09
N LEU A 23 12.06 -6.90 -1.83
CA LEU A 23 10.83 -6.17 -1.44
C LEU A 23 10.96 -4.64 -1.56
N LEU A 24 12.18 -4.12 -1.49
CA LEU A 24 12.48 -2.69 -1.63
C LEU A 24 12.60 -2.26 -3.10
N GLN A 25 12.59 -3.19 -4.04
CA GLN A 25 12.64 -2.85 -5.46
C GLN A 25 11.34 -2.16 -5.88
N VAL A 26 11.47 -1.20 -6.80
CA VAL A 26 10.35 -0.46 -7.36
C VAL A 26 10.30 -0.58 -8.87
N THR A 27 9.10 -0.45 -9.43
CA THR A 27 8.91 -0.39 -10.89
C THR A 27 9.46 0.92 -11.48
N THR A 28 9.40 1.06 -12.81
CA THR A 28 9.70 2.32 -13.51
C THR A 28 8.88 3.50 -13.02
N GLU A 29 7.65 3.27 -12.57
CA GLU A 29 6.77 4.26 -11.96
C GLU A 29 6.98 4.41 -10.45
N LYS A 30 8.07 3.86 -9.90
CA LYS A 30 8.35 3.80 -8.45
C LYS A 30 7.26 3.09 -7.64
N ASN A 31 6.45 2.22 -8.25
CA ASN A 31 5.51 1.40 -7.50
C ASN A 31 6.29 0.33 -6.72
N THR A 32 6.13 0.29 -5.41
CA THR A 32 6.59 -0.83 -4.58
C THR A 32 5.72 -2.06 -4.86
N VAL A 33 6.17 -3.23 -4.41
CA VAL A 33 5.36 -4.45 -4.49
C VAL A 33 4.00 -4.32 -3.78
N LEU A 34 3.93 -3.50 -2.72
CA LEU A 34 2.68 -3.20 -2.01
C LEU A 34 1.71 -2.37 -2.87
N HIS A 35 2.19 -1.39 -3.64
CA HIS A 35 1.33 -0.63 -4.56
C HIS A 35 0.66 -1.56 -5.58
N ILE A 36 1.42 -2.52 -6.13
CA ILE A 36 0.90 -3.50 -7.08
C ILE A 36 -0.14 -4.39 -6.40
N ALA A 37 0.16 -4.98 -5.23
CA ALA A 37 -0.79 -5.83 -4.53
C ALA A 37 -2.10 -5.10 -4.20
N VAL A 38 -2.02 -3.84 -3.77
CA VAL A 38 -3.19 -3.00 -3.49
C VAL A 38 -3.98 -2.67 -4.76
N GLN A 39 -3.29 -2.30 -5.84
CA GLN A 39 -3.91 -1.97 -7.12
C GLN A 39 -4.72 -3.14 -7.70
N PHE A 40 -4.24 -4.37 -7.51
CA PHE A 40 -4.89 -5.60 -7.97
C PHE A 40 -5.73 -6.27 -6.87
N GLU A 41 -6.01 -5.57 -5.77
CA GLU A 41 -6.90 -6.03 -4.69
C GLU A 41 -6.47 -7.33 -4.00
N GLN A 42 -5.17 -7.63 -4.03
CA GLN A 42 -4.60 -8.85 -3.48
C GLN A 42 -4.36 -8.73 -1.98
N TYR A 43 -5.44 -8.79 -1.20
CA TYR A 43 -5.44 -8.59 0.26
C TYR A 43 -4.44 -9.46 1.01
N GLU A 44 -4.45 -10.78 0.78
CA GLU A 44 -3.54 -11.70 1.49
C GLU A 44 -2.07 -11.43 1.18
N VAL A 45 -1.77 -11.05 -0.06
CA VAL A 45 -0.40 -10.68 -0.45
C VAL A 45 0.01 -9.35 0.19
N ALA A 46 -0.86 -8.34 0.14
CA ALA A 46 -0.61 -7.05 0.78
C ALA A 46 -0.37 -7.21 2.29
N LYS A 47 -1.17 -8.05 2.95
CA LYS A 47 -1.01 -8.37 4.37
C LYS A 47 0.36 -8.96 4.67
N LYS A 48 0.79 -10.00 3.93
CA LYS A 48 2.12 -10.59 4.09
C LYS A 48 3.23 -9.58 3.88
N ILE A 49 3.16 -8.78 2.81
CA ILE A 49 4.16 -7.76 2.49
C ILE A 49 4.28 -6.73 3.62
N VAL A 50 3.15 -6.26 4.14
CA VAL A 50 3.12 -5.26 5.22
C VAL A 50 3.64 -5.85 6.54
N CYS A 51 3.32 -7.10 6.86
CA CYS A 51 3.89 -7.80 8.02
C CYS A 51 5.40 -8.00 7.91
N LEU A 52 5.92 -8.30 6.71
CA LEU A 52 7.35 -8.46 6.45
C LEU A 52 8.08 -7.11 6.49
N LEU A 53 7.46 -6.07 5.89
CA LEU A 53 8.10 -4.79 5.66
C LEU A 53 7.11 -3.62 5.74
N GLY A 54 6.70 -3.32 6.97
CA GLY A 54 5.69 -2.28 7.25
C GLY A 54 6.06 -0.87 6.79
N CYS A 55 7.33 -0.56 6.53
CA CYS A 55 7.74 0.75 6.01
C CYS A 55 7.23 1.01 4.58
N LEU A 56 6.86 -0.03 3.83
CA LEU A 56 6.31 0.12 2.48
C LEU A 56 4.96 0.85 2.47
N ALA A 57 4.19 0.82 3.57
CA ALA A 57 2.87 1.46 3.68
C ALA A 57 2.92 2.99 3.52
N MET A 58 4.08 3.62 3.79
CA MET A 58 4.27 5.07 3.69
C MET A 58 5.06 5.50 2.45
N GLN A 59 5.58 4.56 1.65
CA GLN A 59 6.34 4.91 0.46
C GLN A 59 5.42 5.46 -0.63
N THR A 60 5.92 6.44 -1.38
CA THR A 60 5.18 7.05 -2.48
C THR A 60 5.72 6.59 -3.83
N ASN A 61 4.81 6.39 -4.79
CA ASN A 61 5.19 6.15 -6.18
C ASN A 61 5.51 7.47 -6.92
N SER A 62 5.75 7.40 -8.23
CA SER A 62 6.13 8.58 -9.05
C SER A 62 5.04 9.65 -9.14
N LYS A 63 3.79 9.34 -8.77
CA LYS A 63 2.69 10.31 -8.69
C LYS A 63 2.55 10.90 -7.28
N GLY A 64 3.43 10.51 -6.35
CA GLY A 64 3.29 10.86 -4.93
C GLY A 64 2.21 10.04 -4.21
N ASN A 65 1.57 9.06 -4.87
CA ASN A 65 0.54 8.25 -4.25
C ASN A 65 1.19 7.24 -3.31
N THR A 66 0.66 7.14 -2.09
CA THR A 66 0.93 6.03 -1.17
C THR A 66 0.04 4.83 -1.51
N PRO A 67 0.30 3.62 -0.96
CA PRO A 67 -0.61 2.49 -1.08
C PRO A 67 -2.05 2.83 -0.63
N LEU A 68 -2.21 3.71 0.36
CA LEU A 68 -3.55 4.14 0.79
C LEU A 68 -4.29 4.95 -0.28
N HIS A 69 -3.59 5.82 -1.03
CA HIS A 69 -4.19 6.52 -2.18
C HIS A 69 -4.64 5.53 -3.26
N VAL A 70 -3.85 4.49 -3.52
CA VAL A 70 -4.21 3.44 -4.49
C VAL A 70 -5.42 2.66 -3.99
N ALA A 71 -5.48 2.29 -2.71
CA ALA A 71 -6.62 1.57 -2.13
C ALA A 71 -7.91 2.40 -2.22
N ALA A 72 -7.84 3.70 -1.94
CA ALA A 72 -8.96 4.63 -2.08
C ALA A 72 -9.42 4.78 -3.53
N LYS A 73 -8.48 4.82 -4.49
CA LYS A 73 -8.78 4.86 -5.93
C LYS A 73 -9.53 3.60 -6.40
N VAL A 74 -9.13 2.44 -5.90
CA VAL A 74 -9.74 1.15 -6.28
C VAL A 74 -11.08 0.95 -5.56
N GLY A 75 -11.26 1.55 -4.38
CA GLY A 75 -12.47 1.40 -3.58
C GLY A 75 -12.50 0.13 -2.73
N ASN A 76 -11.33 -0.45 -2.48
CA ASN A 76 -11.22 -1.64 -1.65
C ASN A 76 -11.20 -1.26 -0.16
N HIS A 77 -12.38 -1.17 0.43
CA HIS A 77 -12.60 -0.78 1.83
C HIS A 77 -11.84 -1.66 2.83
N GLN A 78 -11.77 -2.97 2.56
CA GLN A 78 -11.05 -3.92 3.40
C GLN A 78 -9.54 -3.61 3.41
N MET A 79 -8.97 -3.31 2.25
CA MET A 79 -7.57 -2.90 2.12
C MET A 79 -7.30 -1.54 2.78
N VAL A 80 -8.20 -0.58 2.61
CA VAL A 80 -8.11 0.75 3.26
C VAL A 80 -8.04 0.60 4.77
N ARG A 81 -8.98 -0.14 5.36
CA ARG A 81 -9.00 -0.40 6.81
C ARG A 81 -7.71 -1.08 7.26
N PHE A 82 -7.27 -2.13 6.57
CA PHE A 82 -6.04 -2.83 6.91
C PHE A 82 -4.80 -1.93 6.92
N LEU A 83 -4.64 -1.04 5.93
CA LEU A 83 -3.52 -0.11 5.87
C LEU A 83 -3.56 0.94 6.99
N ILE A 84 -4.76 1.38 7.39
CA ILE A 84 -4.95 2.32 8.50
C ILE A 84 -4.64 1.64 9.84
N ASP A 85 -5.27 0.49 10.11
CA ASP A 85 -5.08 -0.28 11.35
C ASP A 85 -3.59 -0.59 11.57
N HIS A 86 -2.89 -1.02 10.52
CA HIS A 86 -1.46 -1.29 10.60
C HIS A 86 -0.61 -0.02 10.82
N ALA A 87 -1.04 1.15 10.34
CA ALA A 87 -0.36 2.40 10.61
C ALA A 87 -0.58 2.89 12.04
N GLU A 88 -1.73 2.58 12.66
CA GLU A 88 -2.03 2.85 14.07
C GLU A 88 -1.19 1.95 15.00
N ASP A 89 -1.09 0.66 14.67
CA ASP A 89 -0.31 -0.32 15.46
C ASP A 89 1.19 0.02 15.53
N ARG A 90 1.72 0.70 14.50
CA ARG A 90 3.15 1.03 14.43
C ARG A 90 3.55 2.30 15.15
N ASP A 91 2.61 3.22 15.38
CA ASP A 91 2.89 4.49 16.05
C ASP A 91 1.60 5.12 16.56
N VAL A 92 1.29 4.89 17.85
CA VAL A 92 -0.02 5.07 18.51
C VAL A 92 -0.61 6.49 18.39
N GLU A 93 0.17 7.49 17.99
CA GLU A 93 -0.31 8.88 17.91
C GLU A 93 -0.03 9.61 16.59
N THR A 94 0.92 9.12 15.78
CA THR A 94 1.42 9.89 14.61
C THR A 94 1.33 9.14 13.28
N GLY A 95 1.45 7.81 13.26
CA GLY A 95 1.60 7.04 12.03
C GLY A 95 0.37 7.11 11.11
N ALA A 96 -0.80 6.75 11.63
CA ALA A 96 -2.05 6.80 10.87
C ALA A 96 -2.46 8.24 10.52
N ARG A 97 -2.31 9.19 11.45
CA ARG A 97 -2.59 10.61 11.20
C ARG A 97 -1.71 11.15 10.09
N GLN A 98 -0.41 10.82 10.10
CA GLN A 98 0.51 11.19 9.04
C GLN A 98 0.07 10.56 7.72
N LEU A 99 -0.17 9.25 7.67
CA LEU A 99 -0.59 8.52 6.46
C LEU A 99 -1.87 9.09 5.83
N LEU A 100 -2.87 9.43 6.66
CA LEU A 100 -4.14 10.03 6.23
C LEU A 100 -3.97 11.47 5.71
N SER A 101 -2.98 12.19 6.23
CA SER A 101 -2.67 13.58 5.84
C SER A 101 -1.71 13.69 4.66
N MET A 102 -1.09 12.59 4.23
CA MET A 102 -0.18 12.60 3.08
C MET A 102 -0.95 13.01 1.83
N VAL A 103 -0.32 13.87 1.04
CA VAL A 103 -0.84 14.31 -0.26
C VAL A 103 0.06 13.82 -1.38
N ASN A 104 -0.55 13.48 -2.50
CA ASN A 104 0.16 13.16 -3.73
C ASN A 104 0.69 14.45 -4.43
N LEU A 105 1.25 14.32 -5.63
CA LEU A 105 1.76 15.47 -6.40
C LEU A 105 0.66 16.46 -6.83
N GLU A 106 -0.60 16.02 -6.90
CA GLU A 106 -1.77 16.85 -7.20
C GLU A 106 -2.34 17.52 -5.93
N ARG A 107 -1.70 17.31 -4.77
CA ARG A 107 -2.14 17.75 -3.45
C ARG A 107 -3.41 17.06 -2.93
N ASP A 108 -3.76 15.92 -3.52
CA ASP A 108 -4.89 15.09 -3.10
C ASP A 108 -4.46 14.14 -1.99
N THR A 109 -5.30 14.06 -0.95
CA THR A 109 -5.22 12.97 0.05
C THR A 109 -5.95 11.73 -0.46
N ALA A 110 -5.77 10.59 0.22
CA ALA A 110 -6.53 9.38 -0.09
C ALA A 110 -8.05 9.61 -0.10
N LEU A 111 -8.57 10.51 0.75
CA LEU A 111 -10.00 10.85 0.76
C LEU A 111 -10.43 11.65 -0.48
N HIS A 112 -9.59 12.58 -0.97
CA HIS A 112 -9.86 13.29 -2.22
C HIS A 112 -9.97 12.30 -3.39
N ILE A 113 -9.05 11.32 -3.44
CA ILE A 113 -9.05 10.25 -4.43
C ILE A 113 -10.31 9.38 -4.30
N ALA A 114 -10.70 8.96 -3.10
CA ALA A 114 -11.93 8.20 -2.88
C ALA A 114 -13.16 8.92 -3.45
N VAL A 115 -13.31 10.22 -3.17
CA VAL A 115 -14.42 11.04 -3.69
C VAL A 115 -14.37 11.18 -5.21
N GLN A 116 -13.19 11.43 -5.78
CA GLN A 116 -13.02 11.58 -7.24
C GLN A 116 -13.44 10.32 -8.01
N TYR A 117 -13.21 9.13 -7.44
CA TYR A 117 -13.52 7.86 -8.08
C TYR A 117 -14.87 7.26 -7.63
N GLY A 118 -15.61 7.92 -6.73
CA GLY A 118 -16.92 7.47 -6.27
C GLY A 118 -16.90 6.34 -5.23
N ASN A 119 -15.79 6.22 -4.49
CA ASN A 119 -15.53 5.14 -3.54
C ASN A 119 -15.58 5.63 -2.07
N PHE A 120 -16.75 5.96 -1.55
CA PHE A 120 -16.93 6.51 -0.20
C PHE A 120 -18.15 5.94 0.53
#